data_AF-A0A1B6F975-F1
#
_entry.id   AF-A0A1B6F975-F1
#
_cell.length_a   1.000
_cell.length_b   1.000
_cell.length_c   1.000
_cell.angle_alpha   90.00
_cell.angle_beta   90.00
_cell.angle_gamma   90.00
#
_symmetry.space_group_name_H-M   'P 1'
#
loop_
_entity.id
_entity.type
_entity.pdbx_description
1 polymer ?
#
loop_
_entity_poly.entity_id
_entity_poly.type
_entity_poly.pdbx_seq_one_letter_code
_entity_poly.pdbx_strand_id
1 'polypeptide(L)'
;FFLTADEDAQTIKKMVEIFKTNNATWSKTVAVLTDKDSEEREAFREGFPQATLLICLFHTLRSFKREINAEKMQISSAERTISLEVAQKLAYAKNEINYNEI
;
A
#
# COMPACT_ATOMS: atom_id res chain seq x y z
N PHE A 1 -4.40 4.13 17.53
CA PHE A 1 -3.52 4.91 16.64
C PHE A 1 -2.12 4.82 17.22
N PHE A 2 -1.13 4.49 16.40
CA PHE A 2 0.27 4.38 16.80
C PHE A 2 1.02 5.57 16.22
N LEU A 3 1.85 6.21 17.03
CA LEU A 3 2.81 7.21 16.57
C LEU A 3 4.19 6.62 16.80
N THR A 4 4.93 6.37 15.73
CA THR A 4 6.26 5.78 15.76
C THR A 4 7.29 6.85 15.42
N ALA A 5 8.50 6.73 15.98
CA ALA A 5 9.61 7.61 15.61
C ALA A 5 10.13 7.27 14.20
N ASP A 6 10.15 5.98 13.88
CA ASP A 6 10.62 5.42 12.62
C ASP A 6 9.63 4.35 12.09
N GLU A 7 9.75 3.99 10.82
CA GLU A 7 8.95 2.93 10.16
C GLU A 7 9.79 1.67 9.88
N ASP A 8 10.84 1.43 10.69
CA ASP A 8 11.68 0.24 10.55
C ASP A 8 10.99 -1.07 11.01
N ALA A 9 11.55 -2.21 10.60
CA ALA A 9 11.00 -3.51 10.91
C ALA A 9 10.84 -3.76 12.42
N GLN A 10 11.76 -3.28 13.26
CA GLN A 10 11.69 -3.51 14.71
C GLN A 10 10.51 -2.76 15.34
N THR A 11 10.32 -1.51 14.92
CA THR A 11 9.26 -0.63 15.37
C THR A 11 7.89 -1.17 14.95
N ILE A 12 7.78 -1.66 13.71
CA ILE A 12 6.57 -2.30 13.20
C ILE A 12 6.28 -3.60 13.96
N LYS A 13 7.28 -4.46 14.21
CA LYS A 13 7.11 -5.68 15.03
C LYS A 13 6.57 -5.33 16.42
N LYS A 14 7.10 -4.29 17.05
CA LYS A 14 6.62 -3.84 18.37
C LYS A 14 5.18 -3.32 18.32
N MET A 15 4.83 -2.55 17.29
CA MET A 15 3.46 -2.11 17.06
C MET A 15 2.51 -3.31 16.92
N VAL A 16 2.88 -4.32 16.16
CA VAL A 16 2.09 -5.55 15.98
C VAL A 16 1.88 -6.28 17.32
N GLU A 17 2.93 -6.44 18.13
CA GLU A 17 2.82 -7.05 19.46
C GLU A 17 1.81 -6.32 20.36
N ILE A 18 1.91 -4.98 20.40
CA ILE A 18 1.01 -4.14 21.20
C ILE A 18 -0.43 -4.27 20.68
N PHE A 19 -0.62 -4.26 19.35
CA PHE A 19 -1.93 -4.48 18.74
C PHE A 19 -2.52 -5.82 19.19
N LYS A 20 -1.77 -6.93 19.07
CA LYS A 20 -2.23 -8.26 19.48
C LYS A 20 -2.58 -8.34 20.96
N THR A 21 -1.75 -7.75 21.81
CA THR A 21 -1.95 -7.74 23.27
C THR A 21 -3.25 -7.03 23.65
N ASN A 22 -3.61 -5.97 22.94
CA ASN A 22 -4.81 -5.18 23.23
C ASN A 22 -6.06 -5.65 22.46
N ASN A 23 -5.93 -6.60 21.53
CA ASN A 23 -7.03 -7.05 20.68
C ASN A 23 -7.10 -8.58 20.70
N ALA A 24 -7.89 -9.16 21.61
CA ALA A 24 -8.01 -10.62 21.75
C ALA A 24 -8.45 -11.33 20.46
N THR A 25 -9.15 -10.63 19.57
CA THR A 25 -9.60 -11.15 18.26
C THR A 25 -8.64 -10.81 17.11
N TRP A 26 -7.41 -10.41 17.37
CA TRP A 26 -6.41 -10.08 16.33
C TRP A 26 -6.22 -11.21 15.31
N SER A 27 -6.45 -12.45 15.74
CA SER A 27 -6.33 -13.63 14.89
C SER A 27 -7.36 -13.64 13.74
N LYS A 28 -8.45 -12.88 13.86
CA LYS A 28 -9.50 -12.71 12.84
C LYS A 28 -9.15 -11.66 11.78
N THR A 29 -8.00 -10.99 11.88
CA THR A 29 -7.55 -10.07 10.82
C THR A 29 -7.36 -10.85 9.52
N VAL A 30 -8.13 -10.49 8.50
CA VAL A 30 -8.11 -11.18 7.18
C VAL A 30 -7.22 -10.49 6.16
N ALA A 31 -6.96 -9.19 6.32
CA ALA A 31 -6.12 -8.42 5.41
C ALA A 31 -5.38 -7.32 6.16
N VAL A 32 -4.16 -7.03 5.71
CA VAL A 32 -3.35 -5.89 6.15
C VAL A 32 -2.96 -5.10 4.90
N LEU A 33 -3.25 -3.81 4.88
CA LEU A 33 -2.91 -2.91 3.77
C LEU A 33 -1.75 -2.02 4.20
N THR A 34 -0.61 -2.13 3.52
CA THR A 34 0.63 -1.40 3.85
C THR A 34 1.15 -0.62 2.65
N ASP A 35 2.19 0.21 2.80
CA ASP A 35 2.97 0.62 1.62
C ASP A 35 3.75 -0.59 1.04
N LYS A 36 4.46 -0.36 -0.07
CA LYS A 36 5.26 -1.34 -0.80
C LYS A 36 6.61 -1.67 -0.14
N ASP A 37 6.98 -1.03 0.97
CA ASP A 37 8.28 -1.21 1.61
C ASP A 37 8.48 -2.67 2.05
N SER A 38 9.63 -3.26 1.70
CA SER A 38 9.86 -4.69 1.92
C SER A 38 10.05 -5.06 3.39
N GLU A 39 10.68 -4.19 4.18
CA GLU A 39 11.01 -4.48 5.58
C GLU A 39 9.77 -4.38 6.47
N GLU A 40 8.97 -3.32 6.27
CA GLU A 40 7.66 -3.15 6.91
C GLU A 40 6.76 -4.36 6.60
N ARG A 41 6.70 -4.74 5.32
CA ARG A 41 5.84 -5.84 4.85
C ARG A 41 6.23 -7.19 5.45
N GLU A 42 7.53 -7.45 5.62
CA GLU A 42 7.96 -8.69 6.26
C GLU A 42 7.57 -8.73 7.74
N ALA A 43 7.71 -7.62 8.47
CA ALA A 43 7.26 -7.52 9.86
C ALA A 43 5.75 -7.81 10.01
N PHE A 44 4.92 -7.32 9.09
CA PHE A 44 3.50 -7.64 9.08
C PHE A 44 3.20 -9.09 8.67
N ARG A 45 3.97 -9.67 7.75
CA ARG A 45 3.83 -11.07 7.34
C ARG A 45 4.13 -12.03 8.49
N GLU A 46 5.21 -11.80 9.24
CA GLU A 46 5.51 -12.52 10.48
C GLU A 46 4.42 -12.29 11.54
N GLY A 47 3.92 -11.06 11.62
CA GLY A 47 2.90 -10.63 12.56
C GLY A 47 1.50 -11.22 12.32
N PHE A 48 1.07 -11.34 11.07
CA PHE A 48 -0.27 -11.79 10.71
C PHE A 48 -0.18 -12.85 9.59
N PRO A 49 0.39 -14.03 9.88
CA PRO A 49 0.68 -15.04 8.86
C PRO A 49 -0.56 -15.57 8.12
N GLN A 50 -1.75 -15.46 8.74
CA GLN A 50 -3.03 -15.84 8.16
C GLN A 50 -3.73 -14.72 7.39
N ALA A 51 -3.28 -13.46 7.53
CA ALA A 51 -3.88 -12.33 6.85
C ALA A 51 -3.26 -12.16 5.46
N THR A 52 -4.06 -11.71 4.51
CA THR A 52 -3.55 -11.34 3.18
C THR A 52 -2.88 -9.97 3.25
N LEU A 53 -1.61 -9.91 2.86
CA LEU A 53 -0.85 -8.65 2.83
C LEU A 53 -1.01 -7.96 1.47
N LEU A 54 -1.78 -6.88 1.45
CA LEU A 54 -2.11 -6.11 0.25
C LEU A 54 -1.34 -4.79 0.21
N ILE A 55 -1.16 -4.23 -0.98
CA ILE A 55 -0.66 -2.85 -1.12
C ILE A 55 -1.84 -1.90 -0.91
N CYS A 56 -1.64 -0.88 -0.09
CA CYS A 56 -2.64 0.12 0.19
C CYS A 56 -2.89 1.00 -1.04
N LEU A 57 -4.14 1.00 -1.53
CA LEU A 57 -4.55 1.77 -2.70
C LEU A 57 -4.25 3.27 -2.55
N PHE A 58 -4.41 3.82 -1.35
CA PHE A 58 -4.08 5.22 -1.09
C PHE A 58 -2.59 5.52 -1.35
N HIS A 59 -1.68 4.67 -0.85
CA HIS A 59 -0.23 4.82 -1.08
C HIS A 59 0.14 4.58 -2.55
N THR A 60 -0.54 3.66 -3.23
CA THR A 60 -0.38 3.44 -4.68
C THR A 60 -0.71 4.71 -5.47
N LEU A 61 -1.90 5.29 -5.26
CA LEU A 61 -2.32 6.50 -5.99
C LEU A 61 -1.45 7.72 -5.65
N ARG A 62 -1.04 7.85 -4.39
CA ARG A 62 -0.08 8.88 -3.97
C ARG A 62 1.27 8.71 -4.68
N SER A 63 1.75 7.47 -4.80
CA SER A 63 2.98 7.15 -5.52
C SER A 63 2.84 7.50 -7.00
N PHE A 64 1.75 7.13 -7.67
CA PHE A 64 1.51 7.52 -9.07
C PHE A 64 1.55 9.03 -9.26
N LYS A 65 0.87 9.81 -8.41
CA LYS A 65 0.88 11.27 -8.48
C LYS A 65 2.28 11.87 -8.35
N ARG A 66 3.12 11.27 -7.50
CA ARG A 66 4.50 11.73 -7.23
C ARG A 66 5.47 11.34 -8.34
N GLU A 67 5.38 10.10 -8.83
CA GLU A 67 6.34 9.56 -9.79
C GLU A 67 5.98 9.89 -11.24
N ILE A 68 4.69 9.94 -11.59
CA ILE A 68 4.23 10.42 -12.91
C ILE A 68 4.35 11.94 -12.90
N ASN A 69 5.50 12.43 -13.35
CA ASN A 69 5.92 13.81 -13.29
C ASN A 69 6.35 14.29 -14.68
N ALA A 70 5.85 15.46 -15.09
CA ALA A 70 6.05 16.02 -16.42
C ALA A 70 7.53 16.25 -16.75
N GLU A 71 8.30 16.80 -15.81
CA GLU A 71 9.72 17.09 -15.99
C GLU A 71 10.54 15.80 -16.03
N LYS A 72 10.35 14.91 -15.04
CA LYS A 72 11.09 13.64 -14.95
C LYS A 72 10.88 12.75 -16.16
N MET A 73 9.65 12.73 -16.68
CA MET A 73 9.26 11.86 -17.80
C MET A 73 9.30 12.58 -19.16
N GLN A 74 9.63 13.87 -19.19
CA GLN A 74 9.65 14.70 -20.40
C GLN A 74 8.31 14.67 -21.18
N ILE A 75 7.20 14.72 -20.44
CA ILE A 75 5.83 14.74 -20.99
C ILE A 75 5.14 16.07 -20.71
N SER A 76 4.15 16.41 -21.53
CA SER A 76 3.29 17.56 -21.32
C SER A 76 2.38 17.40 -20.09
N SER A 77 1.80 18.52 -19.62
CA SER A 77 0.83 18.50 -18.53
C SER A 77 -0.46 17.73 -18.89
N ALA A 78 -0.83 17.73 -20.18
CA ALA A 78 -1.99 16.99 -20.68
C ALA A 78 -1.71 15.48 -20.65
N GLU A 79 -0.57 15.03 -21.17
CA GLU A 79 -0.15 13.63 -21.12
C GLU A 79 0.00 13.13 -19.69
N ARG A 80 0.52 13.96 -18.78
CA ARG A 80 0.59 13.64 -17.35
C ARG A 80 -0.80 13.38 -16.76
N THR A 81 -1.78 14.22 -17.11
CA THR A 81 -3.16 14.08 -16.62
C THR A 81 -3.77 12.77 -17.11
N ILE A 82 -3.66 12.49 -18.41
CA ILE A 82 -4.13 11.23 -19.01
C ILE A 82 -3.45 10.02 -18.36
N SER A 83 -2.13 10.09 -18.15
CA SER A 83 -1.37 9.00 -17.53
C SER A 83 -1.86 8.71 -16.10
N LEU A 84 -2.17 9.75 -15.32
CA LEU A 84 -2.71 9.60 -13.98
C LEU A 84 -4.12 9.00 -13.99
N GLU A 85 -4.98 9.41 -14.94
CA GLU A 85 -6.31 8.83 -15.10
C GLU A 85 -6.25 7.34 -15.45
N VAL A 86 -5.36 6.95 -16.37
CA VAL A 86 -5.12 5.54 -16.72
C VAL A 86 -4.60 4.77 -15.52
N ALA A 87 -3.56 5.26 -14.84
CA ALA A 87 -2.99 4.60 -13.66
C ALA A 87 -4.03 4.42 -12.53
N GLN A 88 -4.90 5.42 -12.33
CA GLN A 88 -6.01 5.32 -11.39
C GLN A 88 -7.00 4.23 -11.82
N LYS A 89 -7.43 4.21 -13.10
CA LYS A 89 -8.33 3.16 -13.60
C LYS A 89 -7.75 1.76 -13.38
N LEU A 90 -6.46 1.56 -13.67
CA LEU A 90 -5.77 0.29 -13.46
C LEU A 90 -5.81 -0.15 -11.99
N ALA A 91 -5.55 0.77 -11.06
CA ALA A 91 -5.57 0.46 -9.63
C ALA A 91 -6.98 0.21 -9.05
N TYR A 92 -8.02 0.77 -9.68
CA TYR A 92 -9.43 0.56 -9.30
C TYR A 92 -10.13 -0.55 -10.10
N ALA A 93 -9.43 -1.24 -11.01
CA ALA A 93 -10.00 -2.32 -11.77
C ALA A 93 -10.56 -3.40 -10.82
N LYS A 94 -11.82 -3.79 -11.04
CA LYS A 94 -12.54 -4.72 -10.15
C LYS A 94 -12.04 -6.16 -10.26
N ASN A 95 -11.48 -6.49 -11.42
CA ASN A 95 -11.00 -7.81 -11.79
C ASN A 95 -10.01 -7.66 -12.96
N GLU A 96 -9.39 -8.77 -13.32
CA GLU A 96 -8.39 -8.84 -14.39
C GLU A 96 -8.96 -8.50 -15.78
N ILE A 97 -10.23 -8.81 -16.05
CA ILE A 97 -10.87 -8.46 -17.32
C ILE A 97 -10.94 -6.94 -17.49
N ASN A 98 -11.49 -6.25 -16.50
CA ASN A 98 -11.56 -4.79 -16.52
C ASN A 98 -10.17 -4.13 -16.51
N TYR A 99 -9.16 -4.78 -15.93
CA TYR A 99 -7.78 -4.31 -15.97
C TYR A 99 -7.22 -4.35 -17.40
N ASN A 100 -7.44 -5.46 -18.11
CA ASN A 100 -6.93 -5.69 -19.46
C ASN A 100 -7.65 -4.87 -20.55
N GLU A 101 -8.80 -4.27 -20.23
CA GLU A 101 -9.59 -3.43 -21.15
C GLU A 101 -9.24 -1.94 -21.09
N ILE A 102 -8.36 -1.52 -20.16
CA ILE A 102 -7.92 -0.12 -19.99
C ILE A 102 -6.80 0.22 -20.96
#